data_AF-A0A162VFV4-F1
#
_entry.id   AF-A0A162VFV4-F1
#
_cell.length_a   1.000
_cell.length_b   1.000
_cell.length_c   1.000
_cell.angle_alpha   90.00
_cell.angle_beta   90.00
_cell.angle_gamma   90.00
#
_symmetry.space_group_name_H-M   'P 1'
#
loop_
_entity.id
_entity.type
_entity.pdbx_description
1 polymer ?
#
loop_
_entity_poly.entity_id
_entity_poly.type
_entity_poly.pdbx_seq_one_letter_code
_entity_poly.pdbx_strand_id
1 'polypeptide(L)'
;MQNSVNDIEGSIRGFTLSGNASESRKRERPSSIPNHLAYLQDSIQGLDQSTNTIVLQAQSVRDLADDAPAFGCIPIAEVISLHEQTRKLTGIISDLRTTIDKMTESIEISVIRQLNSLGNRTTDIEFCRPPIKQLLSHFDAEIKNIVHESFNISNDQSILLRVAEKCYEQSVNPSGVLHADHYFDPFEEAQQEWPYDPDFESEEYYEHENRLILDDGYAADFQAQAERRSEASQKDRQDWVDFWVRALNHAPGGPTLFHPPVGLHERSLSLDVPKYLFRTFDAVSPGRNDDSIIASRASIVGSENSGQRDILGVEKRRAAKLLHMHLDKYVFGCEEQDNLMSWTSSLLFAIQYAIWRSYNNGRSTSKINICAVDPCKFPLGQFMRDVPLLETFHATAEQLGNPMENIFLREC
;
A
#
# COMPACT_ATOMS: atom_id res chain seq x y z
N MET A 1 28.32 20.68 11.12
CA MET A 1 28.44 19.83 9.91
C MET A 1 28.91 18.42 10.25
N GLN A 2 30.01 18.21 10.99
CA GLN A 2 30.48 16.87 11.38
C GLN A 2 29.41 15.99 12.06
N ASN A 3 28.60 16.56 12.95
CA ASN A 3 27.54 15.82 13.66
C ASN A 3 26.39 15.37 12.73
N SER A 4 26.15 16.06 11.61
CA SER A 4 25.10 15.73 10.65
C SER A 4 25.49 14.59 9.72
N VAL A 5 26.79 14.35 9.52
CA VAL A 5 27.31 13.26 8.68
C VAL A 5 27.28 11.94 9.45
N ASN A 6 27.56 11.98 10.76
CA ASN A 6 27.49 10.81 11.63
C ASN A 6 26.04 10.32 11.84
N ASP A 7 25.06 11.22 11.85
CA ASP A 7 23.63 10.85 11.92
C ASP A 7 23.13 10.16 10.63
N ILE A 8 23.72 10.50 9.47
CA ILE A 8 23.46 9.85 8.19
C ILE A 8 24.11 8.46 8.15
N GLU A 9 25.36 8.32 8.63
CA GLU A 9 26.04 7.02 8.74
C GLU A 9 25.29 6.05 9.68
N GLY A 10 24.73 6.57 10.79
CA GLY A 10 23.88 5.81 11.71
C GLY A 10 22.58 5.32 11.08
N SER A 11 21.94 6.15 10.23
CA SER A 11 20.72 5.79 9.51
C SER A 11 20.96 4.76 8.40
N ILE A 12 22.14 4.79 7.76
CA ILE A 12 22.53 3.84 6.70
C ILE A 12 22.80 2.44 7.24
N ARG A 13 23.34 2.29 8.47
CA ARG A 13 23.54 0.96 9.10
C ARG A 13 22.22 0.23 9.40
N GLY A 14 21.12 0.96 9.57
CA GLY A 14 19.78 0.39 9.75
C GLY A 14 19.19 -0.29 8.52
N PHE A 15 19.71 0.02 7.32
CA PHE A 15 19.27 -0.58 6.05
C PHE A 15 19.98 -1.89 5.69
N THR A 16 21.02 -2.27 6.43
CA THR A 16 21.61 -3.61 6.35
C THR A 16 20.68 -4.61 7.03
N LEU A 17 19.72 -5.12 6.28
CA LEU A 17 18.90 -6.28 6.66
C LEU A 17 19.82 -7.39 7.17
N SER A 18 19.64 -7.74 8.45
CA SER A 18 20.30 -8.85 9.13
C SER A 18 20.16 -10.13 8.30
N GLY A 19 21.24 -10.51 7.61
CA GLY A 19 21.37 -11.81 6.99
C GLY A 19 21.53 -12.86 8.08
N ASN A 20 20.42 -13.44 8.52
CA ASN A 20 20.45 -14.59 9.43
C ASN A 20 21.16 -15.75 8.73
N ALA A 21 22.34 -16.08 9.25
CA ALA A 21 23.05 -17.30 8.93
C ALA A 21 22.27 -18.50 9.49
N SER A 22 21.71 -19.31 8.62
CA SER A 22 21.40 -20.71 8.91
C SER A 22 21.84 -21.56 7.72
N GLU A 23 22.88 -22.35 7.96
CA GLU A 23 23.40 -23.34 7.04
C GLU A 23 22.32 -24.40 6.73
N SER A 24 21.98 -24.60 5.45
CA SER A 24 21.83 -25.96 4.92
C SER A 24 21.84 -26.02 3.38
N ARG A 25 22.87 -26.71 2.88
CA ARG A 25 22.96 -27.56 1.67
C ARG A 25 22.23 -27.15 0.37
N LYS A 26 23.07 -26.72 -0.58
CA LYS A 26 23.18 -27.12 -2.01
C LYS A 26 21.88 -27.38 -2.78
N ARG A 27 21.53 -26.42 -3.64
CA ARG A 27 21.28 -26.67 -5.08
C ARG A 27 21.48 -25.39 -5.88
N GLU A 28 22.49 -25.40 -6.73
CA GLU A 28 22.79 -24.35 -7.69
C GLU A 28 21.67 -24.24 -8.73
N ARG A 29 21.12 -23.03 -8.88
CA ARG A 29 20.57 -22.51 -10.13
C ARG A 29 21.05 -21.06 -10.27
N PRO A 30 21.42 -20.61 -11.47
CA PRO A 30 21.99 -19.29 -11.67
C PRO A 30 20.86 -18.24 -11.62
N SER A 31 20.66 -17.61 -10.45
CA SER A 31 19.82 -16.43 -10.35
C SER A 31 20.61 -15.23 -10.83
N SER A 32 20.09 -14.52 -11.84
CA SER A 32 20.63 -13.29 -12.42
C SER A 32 20.51 -12.09 -11.45
N ILE A 33 21.15 -12.19 -10.28
CA ILE A 33 21.16 -11.20 -9.22
C ILE A 33 22.62 -10.80 -9.01
N PRO A 34 23.13 -9.76 -9.72
CA PRO A 34 24.12 -8.88 -9.04
C PRO A 34 24.16 -7.40 -9.47
N ASN A 35 23.32 -6.88 -10.37
CA ASN A 35 23.64 -5.57 -11.00
C ASN A 35 23.13 -4.33 -10.24
N HIS A 36 22.01 -4.40 -9.52
CA HIS A 36 21.42 -3.20 -8.89
C HIS A 36 22.05 -2.83 -7.53
N LEU A 37 22.46 -3.82 -6.75
CA LEU A 37 23.17 -3.57 -5.48
C LEU A 37 24.56 -2.99 -5.74
N ALA A 38 25.24 -3.46 -6.79
CA ALA A 38 26.50 -2.86 -7.26
C ALA A 38 26.29 -1.39 -7.66
N TYR A 39 25.23 -1.09 -8.43
CA TYR A 39 24.93 0.28 -8.85
C TYR A 39 24.61 1.23 -7.69
N LEU A 40 23.87 0.76 -6.68
CA LEU A 40 23.59 1.55 -5.47
C LEU A 40 24.87 1.79 -4.66
N GLN A 41 25.70 0.76 -4.51
CA GLN A 41 26.97 0.84 -3.80
C GLN A 41 27.96 1.79 -4.48
N ASP A 42 28.04 1.75 -5.81
CA ASP A 42 28.82 2.68 -6.63
C ASP A 42 28.32 4.13 -6.46
N SER A 43 26.99 4.31 -6.40
CA SER A 43 26.38 5.62 -6.19
C SER A 43 26.69 6.16 -4.79
N ILE A 44 26.61 5.31 -3.75
CA ILE A 44 26.96 5.68 -2.36
C ILE A 44 28.42 6.09 -2.27
N GLN A 45 29.32 5.32 -2.90
CA GLN A 45 30.73 5.64 -2.95
C GLN A 45 31.00 6.95 -3.71
N GLY A 46 30.29 7.20 -4.80
CA GLY A 46 30.37 8.46 -5.55
C GLY A 46 29.89 9.67 -4.73
N LEU A 47 28.84 9.51 -3.92
CA LEU A 47 28.34 10.54 -3.02
C LEU A 47 29.37 10.86 -1.92
N ASP A 48 29.97 9.83 -1.32
CA ASP A 48 30.97 9.98 -0.27
C ASP A 48 32.24 10.68 -0.79
N GLN A 49 32.70 10.30 -1.98
CA GLN A 49 33.82 10.96 -2.67
C GLN A 49 33.51 12.43 -2.99
N SER A 50 32.31 12.71 -3.51
CA SER A 50 31.87 14.06 -3.85
C SER A 50 31.78 14.95 -2.60
N THR A 51 31.22 14.42 -1.51
CA THR A 51 31.07 15.13 -0.24
C THR A 51 32.43 15.46 0.38
N ASN A 52 33.36 14.49 0.40
CA ASN A 52 34.72 14.72 0.89
C ASN A 52 35.46 15.77 0.04
N THR A 53 35.24 15.79 -1.27
CA THR A 53 35.84 16.79 -2.16
C THR A 53 35.26 18.19 -1.92
N ILE A 54 33.95 18.32 -1.69
CA ILE A 54 33.32 19.60 -1.31
C ILE A 54 33.91 20.12 0.00
N VAL A 55 34.06 19.26 1.02
CA VAL A 55 34.63 19.66 2.31
C VAL A 55 36.05 20.20 2.14
N LEU A 56 36.92 19.47 1.41
CA LEU A 56 38.28 19.90 1.13
C LEU A 56 38.37 21.21 0.35
N GLN A 57 37.49 21.41 -0.64
CA GLN A 57 37.45 22.65 -1.43
C GLN A 57 36.92 23.82 -0.60
N ALA A 58 35.88 23.61 0.22
CA ALA A 58 35.34 24.63 1.11
C ALA A 58 36.37 25.06 2.18
N GLN A 59 37.20 24.13 2.65
CA GLN A 59 38.32 24.44 3.54
C GLN A 59 39.38 25.29 2.81
N SER A 60 39.78 24.90 1.60
CA SER A 60 40.75 25.65 0.82
C SER A 60 40.28 27.07 0.47
N VAL A 61 38.98 27.28 0.21
CA VAL A 61 38.38 28.61 -0.01
C VAL A 61 38.39 29.43 1.28
N ARG A 62 38.16 28.79 2.44
CA ARG A 62 38.20 29.45 3.75
C ARG A 62 39.61 29.89 4.11
N ASP A 63 40.60 29.02 3.95
CA ASP A 63 42.01 29.34 4.22
C ASP A 63 42.47 30.52 3.35
N LEU A 64 42.04 30.56 2.08
CA LEU A 64 42.34 31.68 1.18
C LEU A 64 41.65 32.99 1.59
N ALA A 65 40.46 32.91 2.18
CA ALA A 65 39.71 34.07 2.67
C ALA A 65 40.26 34.61 4.00
N ASP A 66 40.79 33.73 4.86
CA ASP A 66 41.40 34.08 6.14
C ASP A 66 42.80 34.71 5.96
N ASP A 67 43.51 34.38 4.88
CA ASP A 67 44.82 34.97 4.51
C ASP A 67 44.72 36.34 3.80
N ALA A 68 43.51 36.79 3.43
CA ALA A 68 43.32 38.05 2.73
C ALA A 68 43.49 39.27 3.67
N PRO A 69 44.40 40.23 3.37
CA PRO A 69 44.68 41.35 4.28
C PRO A 69 43.47 42.29 4.42
N ALA A 70 43.21 42.70 5.66
CA ALA A 70 42.01 43.42 6.07
C ALA A 70 41.73 44.77 5.36
N PHE A 71 42.67 45.37 4.63
CA PHE A 71 42.43 46.58 3.83
C PHE A 71 43.38 46.70 2.63
N GLY A 72 42.80 46.71 1.41
CA GLY A 72 43.38 47.35 0.22
C GLY A 72 43.92 46.43 -0.89
N CYS A 73 43.07 46.19 -1.90
CA CYS A 73 43.33 45.46 -3.16
C CYS A 73 43.66 43.97 -3.01
N ILE A 74 42.63 43.13 -3.19
CA ILE A 74 42.79 41.70 -3.48
C ILE A 74 43.61 41.59 -4.79
N PRO A 75 44.78 40.94 -4.79
CA PRO A 75 45.55 40.68 -5.99
C PRO A 75 44.69 39.97 -7.04
N ILE A 76 44.79 40.38 -8.31
CA ILE A 76 44.08 39.73 -9.43
C ILE A 76 44.35 38.21 -9.46
N ALA A 77 45.55 37.79 -9.03
CA ALA A 77 45.91 36.38 -8.91
C ALA A 77 45.04 35.61 -7.90
N GLU A 78 44.71 36.21 -6.75
CA GLU A 78 43.82 35.61 -5.75
C GLU A 78 42.38 35.56 -6.26
N VAL A 79 41.92 36.60 -6.98
CA VAL A 79 40.60 36.61 -7.63
C VAL A 79 40.49 35.50 -8.69
N ILE A 80 41.53 35.29 -9.51
CA ILE A 80 41.59 34.20 -10.50
C ILE A 80 41.59 32.84 -9.80
N SER A 81 42.36 32.69 -8.70
CA SER A 81 42.40 31.46 -7.90
C SER A 81 41.02 31.12 -7.30
N LEU A 82 40.34 32.11 -6.71
CA LEU A 82 39.00 31.95 -6.16
C LEU A 82 37.96 31.61 -7.24
N HIS A 83 38.06 32.22 -8.42
CA HIS A 83 37.20 31.91 -9.56
C HIS A 83 37.39 30.47 -10.05
N GLU A 84 38.63 29.98 -10.12
CA GLU A 84 38.97 28.58 -10.44
C GLU A 84 38.36 27.61 -9.42
N GLN A 85 38.48 27.91 -8.12
CA GLN A 85 37.89 27.10 -7.04
C GLN A 85 36.36 27.10 -7.11
N THR A 86 35.73 28.25 -7.38
CA THR A 86 34.27 28.37 -7.50
C THR A 86 33.74 27.54 -8.69
N ARG A 87 34.47 27.52 -9.81
CA ARG A 87 34.14 26.67 -10.96
C ARG A 87 34.29 25.18 -10.63
N LYS A 88 35.34 24.78 -9.92
CA LYS A 88 35.50 23.39 -9.45
C LYS A 88 34.36 22.97 -8.53
N LEU A 89 33.98 23.83 -7.57
CA LEU A 89 32.83 23.58 -6.70
C LEU A 89 31.52 23.43 -7.47
N THR A 90 31.31 24.26 -8.49
CA THR A 90 30.13 24.16 -9.37
C THR A 90 30.09 22.82 -10.11
N GLY A 91 31.25 22.33 -10.58
CA GLY A 91 31.37 21.00 -11.17
C GLY A 91 30.99 19.88 -10.19
N ILE A 92 31.50 19.94 -8.96
CA ILE A 92 31.19 18.94 -7.93
C ILE A 92 29.70 18.96 -7.55
N ILE A 93 29.06 20.13 -7.48
CA ILE A 93 27.62 20.25 -7.24
C ILE A 93 26.80 19.59 -8.37
N SER A 94 27.24 19.75 -9.62
CA SER A 94 26.62 19.07 -10.78
C SER A 94 26.75 17.55 -10.68
N ASP A 95 27.93 17.05 -10.33
CA ASP A 95 28.17 15.62 -10.17
C ASP A 95 27.35 15.03 -9.02
N LEU A 96 27.21 15.76 -7.92
CA LEU A 96 26.41 15.37 -6.76
C LEU A 96 24.92 15.32 -7.10
N ARG A 97 24.39 16.30 -7.85
CA ARG A 97 23.00 16.25 -8.35
C ARG A 97 22.77 15.03 -9.22
N THR A 98 23.67 14.78 -10.18
CA THR A 98 23.61 13.60 -11.06
C THR A 98 23.62 12.29 -10.26
N THR A 99 24.39 12.23 -9.18
CA THR A 99 24.46 11.06 -8.30
C THR A 99 23.16 10.87 -7.51
N ILE A 100 22.58 11.96 -7.00
CA ILE A 100 21.28 11.92 -6.32
C ILE A 100 20.19 11.43 -7.28
N ASP A 101 20.12 11.97 -8.49
CA ASP A 101 19.12 11.59 -9.48
C ASP A 101 19.19 10.08 -9.79
N LYS A 102 20.40 9.53 -9.96
CA LYS A 102 20.63 8.09 -10.16
C LYS A 102 20.23 7.25 -8.96
N MET A 103 20.48 7.73 -7.73
CA MET A 103 20.02 7.04 -6.53
C MET A 103 18.49 7.00 -6.49
N THR A 104 17.83 8.13 -6.72
CA THR A 104 16.37 8.22 -6.74
C THR A 104 15.76 7.25 -7.76
N GLU A 105 16.27 7.23 -8.98
CA GLU A 105 15.85 6.27 -10.02
C GLU A 105 16.04 4.81 -9.57
N SER A 106 17.18 4.49 -8.94
CA SER A 106 17.45 3.15 -8.43
C SER A 106 16.47 2.72 -7.33
N ILE A 107 16.10 3.64 -6.44
CA ILE A 107 15.13 3.36 -5.37
C ILE A 107 13.73 3.21 -5.98
N GLU A 108 13.33 4.05 -6.93
CA GLU A 108 12.06 3.92 -7.67
C GLU A 108 11.92 2.53 -8.29
N ILE A 109 12.94 2.09 -9.04
CA ILE A 109 12.98 0.77 -9.66
C ILE A 109 12.90 -0.34 -8.60
N SER A 110 13.58 -0.18 -7.45
CA SER A 110 13.57 -1.16 -6.36
C SER A 110 12.19 -1.27 -5.71
N VAL A 111 11.55 -0.14 -5.41
CA VAL A 111 10.22 -0.06 -4.79
C VAL A 111 9.18 -0.68 -5.72
N ILE A 112 9.15 -0.29 -7.00
CA ILE A 112 8.21 -0.83 -7.99
C ILE A 112 8.39 -2.35 -8.12
N ARG A 113 9.65 -2.83 -8.16
CA ARG A 113 9.93 -4.27 -8.21
C ARG A 113 9.39 -5.01 -6.98
N GLN A 114 9.55 -4.43 -5.79
CA GLN A 114 9.05 -5.03 -4.56
C GLN A 114 7.52 -5.03 -4.52
N LEU A 115 6.86 -3.94 -4.89
CA LEU A 115 5.40 -3.86 -4.99
C LEU A 115 4.85 -4.89 -5.97
N ASN A 116 5.48 -5.03 -7.14
CA ASN A 116 5.15 -6.08 -8.09
C ASN A 116 5.31 -7.48 -7.48
N SER A 117 6.37 -7.73 -6.72
CA SER A 117 6.53 -9.00 -6.02
C SER A 117 5.39 -9.24 -5.01
N LEU A 118 5.01 -8.23 -4.23
CA LEU A 118 3.97 -8.31 -3.21
C LEU A 118 2.57 -8.52 -3.80
N GLY A 119 2.21 -7.80 -4.87
CA GLY A 119 0.92 -7.93 -5.55
C GLY A 119 0.75 -9.25 -6.32
N ASN A 120 1.88 -9.92 -6.66
CA ASN A 120 1.91 -11.20 -7.36
C ASN A 120 2.18 -12.42 -6.45
N ARG A 121 2.27 -12.23 -5.12
CA ARG A 121 2.38 -13.36 -4.16
C ARG A 121 1.02 -14.07 -4.06
N THR A 122 0.76 -14.98 -4.99
CA THR A 122 -0.31 -15.98 -4.89
C THR A 122 0.28 -17.38 -4.74
N THR A 123 -0.36 -18.21 -3.92
CA THR A 123 -0.07 -19.65 -3.80
C THR A 123 -0.49 -20.45 -5.02
N ASP A 124 -1.27 -19.84 -5.92
CA ASP A 124 -1.61 -20.42 -7.22
C ASP A 124 -0.55 -20.02 -8.24
N ILE A 125 0.00 -21.05 -8.87
CA ILE A 125 0.96 -21.00 -9.96
C ILE A 125 0.25 -20.35 -11.15
N GLU A 126 0.23 -19.02 -11.21
CA GLU A 126 -0.13 -18.30 -12.43
C GLU A 126 0.67 -17.00 -12.50
N PHE A 127 1.41 -16.88 -13.60
CA PHE A 127 2.08 -15.67 -14.05
C PHE A 127 1.14 -14.48 -13.96
N CYS A 128 1.67 -13.27 -13.70
CA CYS A 128 0.90 -12.02 -13.81
C CYS A 128 -0.05 -12.11 -15.01
N ARG A 129 -1.37 -12.02 -14.78
CA ARG A 129 -2.33 -12.05 -15.88
C ARG A 129 -1.94 -10.96 -16.88
N PRO A 130 -2.04 -11.22 -18.20
CA PRO A 130 -1.63 -10.27 -19.24
C PRO A 130 -2.11 -8.82 -19.02
N PRO A 131 -3.35 -8.57 -18.55
CA PRO A 131 -3.85 -7.22 -18.28
C PRO A 131 -3.06 -6.47 -17.21
N ILE A 132 -2.70 -7.11 -16.09
CA ILE A 132 -1.95 -6.46 -14.99
C ILE A 132 -0.58 -5.99 -15.46
N LYS A 133 0.10 -6.79 -16.28
CA LYS A 133 1.40 -6.41 -16.82
C LYS A 133 1.30 -5.21 -17.77
N GLN A 134 0.22 -5.14 -18.54
CA GLN A 134 -0.07 -4.01 -19.44
C GLN A 134 -0.41 -2.75 -18.63
N LEU A 135 -1.24 -2.86 -17.60
CA LEU A 135 -1.59 -1.77 -16.69
C LEU A 135 -0.35 -1.21 -15.96
N LEU A 136 0.49 -2.08 -15.42
CA LEU A 136 1.76 -1.67 -14.78
C LEU A 136 2.69 -0.93 -15.76
N SER A 137 2.69 -1.33 -17.03
CA SER A 137 3.49 -0.65 -18.07
C SER A 137 2.86 0.67 -18.51
N HIS A 138 1.52 0.74 -18.54
CA HIS A 138 0.79 1.94 -18.92
C HIS A 138 0.97 3.04 -17.86
N PHE A 139 0.88 2.67 -16.58
CA PHE A 139 0.98 3.61 -15.45
C PHE A 139 2.41 3.76 -14.87
N ASP A 140 3.46 3.35 -15.59
CA ASP A 140 4.84 3.36 -15.05
C ASP A 140 5.28 4.76 -14.60
N ALA A 141 4.92 5.80 -15.36
CA ALA A 141 5.27 7.17 -15.05
C ALA A 141 4.51 7.69 -13.80
N GLU A 142 3.22 7.40 -13.71
CA GLU A 142 2.36 7.77 -12.59
C GLU A 142 2.81 7.07 -11.30
N ILE A 143 3.14 5.78 -11.38
CA ILE A 143 3.66 5.02 -10.23
C ILE A 143 5.02 5.60 -9.79
N LYS A 144 5.92 5.92 -10.72
CA LYS A 144 7.20 6.59 -10.39
C LYS A 144 6.98 7.93 -9.70
N ASN A 145 6.04 8.74 -10.18
CA ASN A 145 5.68 10.01 -9.55
C ASN A 145 5.18 9.80 -8.11
N ILE A 146 4.31 8.80 -7.87
CA ILE A 146 3.84 8.45 -6.51
C ILE A 146 5.01 8.05 -5.61
N VAL A 147 5.96 7.26 -6.11
CA VAL A 147 7.16 6.87 -5.37
C VAL A 147 8.01 8.10 -5.05
N HIS A 148 8.23 8.97 -6.03
CA HIS A 148 8.99 10.21 -5.89
C HIS A 148 8.39 11.12 -4.80
N GLU A 149 7.09 11.38 -4.86
CA GLU A 149 6.38 12.18 -3.85
C GLU A 149 6.45 11.57 -2.45
N SER A 150 6.50 10.24 -2.36
CA SER A 150 6.51 9.51 -1.09
C SER A 150 7.85 9.60 -0.36
N PHE A 151 8.96 9.83 -1.08
CA PHE A 151 10.28 10.04 -0.46
C PHE A 151 10.40 11.36 0.28
N ASN A 152 9.71 12.40 -0.19
CA ASN A 152 9.83 13.75 0.37
C ASN A 152 9.15 13.89 1.75
N ILE A 153 8.49 12.83 2.24
CA ILE A 153 7.77 12.83 3.50
C ILE A 153 8.61 12.07 4.55
N SER A 154 9.12 12.79 5.55
CA SER A 154 9.81 12.20 6.70
C SER A 154 8.79 11.60 7.67
N ASN A 155 8.58 10.29 7.59
CA ASN A 155 7.74 9.55 8.53
C ASN A 155 8.26 8.11 8.69
N ASP A 156 8.09 7.54 9.88
CA ASP A 156 8.63 6.22 10.30
C ASP A 156 8.01 5.02 9.56
N GLN A 157 6.92 5.25 8.82
CA GLN A 157 6.25 4.22 8.03
C GLN A 157 7.10 3.81 6.82
N SER A 158 7.18 2.51 6.54
CA SER A 158 7.94 1.99 5.40
C SER A 158 7.50 2.66 4.10
N ILE A 159 8.48 3.08 3.28
CA ILE A 159 8.22 3.70 1.98
C ILE A 159 7.37 2.79 1.10
N LEU A 160 7.61 1.47 1.17
CA LEU A 160 6.83 0.46 0.46
C LEU A 160 5.35 0.50 0.81
N LEU A 161 5.02 0.53 2.10
CA LEU A 161 3.63 0.58 2.54
C LEU A 161 2.96 1.87 2.09
N ARG A 162 3.63 3.01 2.26
CA ARG A 162 3.09 4.31 1.86
C ARG A 162 2.80 4.40 0.36
N VAL A 163 3.72 3.90 -0.46
CA VAL A 163 3.52 3.86 -1.91
C VAL A 163 2.37 2.92 -2.25
N ALA A 164 2.31 1.74 -1.63
CA ALA A 164 1.19 0.81 -1.84
C ALA A 164 -0.17 1.44 -1.46
N GLU A 165 -0.24 2.18 -0.35
CA GLU A 165 -1.44 2.87 0.12
C GLU A 165 -1.91 3.93 -0.89
N LYS A 166 -0.98 4.78 -1.33
CA LYS A 166 -1.28 5.77 -2.37
C LYS A 166 -1.70 5.13 -3.68
N CYS A 167 -1.01 4.09 -4.15
CA CYS A 167 -1.37 3.42 -5.38
C CYS A 167 -2.76 2.78 -5.30
N TYR A 168 -3.08 2.13 -4.17
CA TYR A 168 -4.41 1.61 -3.91
C TYR A 168 -5.48 2.71 -3.93
N GLU A 169 -5.28 3.80 -3.18
CA GLU A 169 -6.20 4.94 -3.15
C GLU A 169 -6.46 5.52 -4.56
N GLN A 170 -5.41 5.70 -5.36
CA GLN A 170 -5.52 6.19 -6.74
C GLN A 170 -6.18 5.18 -7.68
N SER A 171 -6.11 3.87 -7.39
CA SER A 171 -6.75 2.83 -8.20
C SER A 171 -8.24 2.70 -7.95
N VAL A 172 -8.70 2.98 -6.72
CA VAL A 172 -10.11 2.85 -6.31
C VAL A 172 -10.89 4.15 -6.48
N ASN A 173 -10.23 5.30 -6.39
CA ASN A 173 -10.88 6.59 -6.58
C ASN A 173 -11.19 6.82 -8.07
N PRO A 174 -12.45 7.12 -8.46
CA PRO A 174 -12.81 7.41 -9.84
C PRO A 174 -12.05 8.58 -10.47
N SER A 175 -11.52 9.51 -9.66
CA SER A 175 -10.67 10.62 -10.13
C SER A 175 -9.17 10.35 -9.93
N GLY A 176 -8.80 9.13 -9.60
CA GLY A 176 -7.42 8.76 -9.30
C GLY A 176 -6.61 8.49 -10.58
N VAL A 177 -5.34 8.89 -10.57
CA VAL A 177 -4.48 8.79 -11.77
C VAL A 177 -4.16 7.34 -12.17
N LEU A 178 -4.39 6.38 -11.27
CA LEU A 178 -4.22 4.95 -11.51
C LEU A 178 -5.56 4.23 -11.72
N HIS A 179 -6.66 4.96 -11.93
CA HIS A 179 -7.95 4.34 -12.16
C HIS A 179 -7.92 3.51 -13.46
N ALA A 180 -8.46 2.28 -13.41
CA ALA A 180 -8.35 1.34 -14.52
C ALA A 180 -8.97 1.87 -15.82
N ASP A 181 -10.02 2.67 -15.73
CA ASP A 181 -10.71 3.28 -16.87
C ASP A 181 -9.80 4.16 -17.73
N HIS A 182 -8.76 4.77 -17.15
CA HIS A 182 -7.77 5.52 -17.94
C HIS A 182 -7.00 4.65 -18.95
N TYR A 183 -6.93 3.35 -18.70
CA TYR A 183 -6.39 2.37 -19.64
C TYR A 183 -7.48 1.74 -20.50
N PHE A 184 -8.59 1.31 -19.89
CA PHE A 184 -9.62 0.52 -20.59
C PHE A 184 -10.53 1.37 -21.48
N ASP A 185 -10.91 2.59 -21.09
CA ASP A 185 -11.87 3.38 -21.88
C ASP A 185 -11.30 3.75 -23.25
N PRO A 186 -10.07 4.31 -23.38
CA PRO A 186 -9.50 4.59 -24.70
C PRO A 186 -9.27 3.31 -25.53
N PHE A 187 -8.97 2.20 -24.85
CA PHE A 187 -8.77 0.90 -25.52
C PHE A 187 -10.08 0.31 -26.05
N GLU A 188 -11.16 0.42 -25.28
CA GLU A 188 -12.50 -0.03 -25.65
C GLU A 188 -13.11 0.89 -26.72
N GLU A 189 -12.92 2.22 -26.64
CA GLU A 189 -13.31 3.18 -27.68
C GLU A 189 -12.61 2.86 -29.01
N ALA A 190 -11.29 2.61 -29.00
CA ALA A 190 -10.55 2.22 -30.21
C ALA A 190 -11.02 0.89 -30.80
N GLN A 191 -11.57 -0.02 -30.00
CA GLN A 191 -12.18 -1.25 -30.51
C GLN A 191 -13.56 -1.03 -31.13
N GLN A 192 -14.25 0.05 -30.76
CA GLN A 192 -15.57 0.41 -31.31
C GLN A 192 -15.47 1.10 -32.69
N GLU A 193 -14.29 1.61 -33.08
CA GLU A 193 -14.04 2.16 -34.43
C GLU A 193 -14.31 1.14 -35.56
N TRP A 194 -14.47 -0.14 -35.24
CA TRP A 194 -15.07 -1.14 -36.12
C TRP A 194 -16.34 -1.73 -35.47
N PRO A 195 -17.55 -1.57 -36.04
CA PRO A 195 -17.90 -0.99 -37.33
C PRO A 195 -18.53 0.43 -37.21
N TYR A 196 -18.23 1.22 -36.18
CA TYR A 196 -18.88 2.52 -35.92
C TYR A 196 -18.04 3.74 -36.35
N ASP A 197 -17.21 3.61 -37.38
CA ASP A 197 -16.58 4.77 -38.01
C ASP A 197 -17.63 5.58 -38.81
N PRO A 198 -17.90 6.85 -38.47
CA PRO A 198 -18.90 7.70 -39.15
C PRO A 198 -18.62 7.90 -40.64
N ASP A 199 -17.37 7.69 -41.08
CA ASP A 199 -16.95 7.85 -42.47
C ASP A 199 -16.90 6.50 -43.23
N PHE A 200 -17.27 5.39 -42.58
CA PHE A 200 -17.16 4.05 -43.14
C PHE A 200 -18.48 3.57 -43.78
N GLU A 201 -18.76 4.06 -44.99
CA GLU A 201 -19.80 3.52 -45.88
C GLU A 201 -19.39 2.15 -46.47
N SER A 202 -19.02 1.17 -45.64
CA SER A 202 -18.78 -0.19 -46.14
C SER A 202 -20.09 -1.00 -46.20
N GLU A 203 -20.25 -1.84 -47.22
CA GLU A 203 -21.38 -2.77 -47.31
C GLU A 203 -21.49 -3.66 -46.06
N GLU A 204 -20.36 -3.98 -45.42
CA GLU A 204 -20.29 -4.79 -44.20
C GLU A 204 -20.99 -4.14 -42.99
N TYR A 205 -20.96 -2.80 -42.86
CA TYR A 205 -21.68 -2.08 -41.80
C TYR A 205 -23.20 -2.18 -41.98
N TYR A 206 -23.69 -1.88 -43.19
CA TYR A 206 -25.12 -1.97 -43.50
C TYR A 206 -25.63 -3.41 -43.45
N GLU A 207 -24.80 -4.41 -43.78
CA GLU A 207 -25.11 -5.81 -43.56
C GLU A 207 -25.20 -6.17 -42.07
N HIS A 208 -24.29 -5.66 -41.23
CA HIS A 208 -24.35 -5.85 -39.77
C HIS A 208 -25.62 -5.27 -39.15
N GLU A 209 -25.93 -3.99 -39.43
CA GLU A 209 -27.13 -3.31 -38.95
C GLU A 209 -28.42 -4.00 -39.43
N ASN A 210 -28.47 -4.39 -40.71
CA ASN A 210 -29.61 -5.15 -41.22
C ASN A 210 -29.76 -6.52 -40.54
N ARG A 211 -28.66 -7.21 -40.23
CA ARG A 211 -28.70 -8.50 -39.53
C ARG A 211 -29.10 -8.36 -38.07
N LEU A 212 -28.70 -7.30 -37.38
CA LEU A 212 -29.17 -7.01 -36.02
C LEU A 212 -30.70 -6.80 -35.98
N ILE A 213 -31.29 -6.27 -37.05
CA ILE A 213 -32.73 -5.99 -37.14
C ILE A 213 -33.53 -7.21 -37.65
N LEU A 214 -32.98 -7.96 -38.61
CA LEU A 214 -33.72 -9.01 -39.34
C LEU A 214 -33.47 -10.44 -38.83
N ASP A 215 -32.36 -10.68 -38.12
CA ASP A 215 -31.94 -12.00 -37.65
C ASP A 215 -31.84 -12.00 -36.11
N ASP A 216 -32.92 -12.45 -35.46
CA ASP A 216 -33.00 -12.58 -34.01
C ASP A 216 -31.87 -13.44 -33.42
N GLY A 217 -31.39 -14.45 -34.16
CA GLY A 217 -30.28 -15.30 -33.74
C GLY A 217 -28.95 -14.55 -33.74
N TYR A 218 -28.70 -13.77 -34.79
CA TYR A 218 -27.53 -12.91 -34.89
C TYR A 218 -27.52 -11.81 -33.82
N ALA A 219 -28.66 -11.16 -33.58
CA ALA A 219 -28.79 -10.14 -32.54
C ALA A 219 -28.52 -10.72 -31.14
N ALA A 220 -29.05 -11.90 -30.83
CA ALA A 220 -28.81 -12.59 -29.57
C ALA A 220 -27.34 -13.00 -29.40
N ASP A 221 -26.69 -13.55 -30.43
CA ASP A 221 -25.28 -13.92 -30.40
C ASP A 221 -24.36 -12.70 -30.21
N PHE A 222 -24.70 -11.58 -30.88
CA PHE A 222 -23.97 -10.33 -30.75
C PHE A 222 -24.09 -9.75 -29.34
N GLN A 223 -25.31 -9.71 -28.78
CA GLN A 223 -25.55 -9.26 -27.41
C GLN A 223 -24.79 -10.14 -26.41
N ALA A 224 -24.87 -11.47 -26.53
CA ALA A 224 -24.15 -12.38 -25.65
C ALA A 224 -22.62 -12.23 -25.75
N GLN A 225 -22.10 -11.84 -26.91
CA GLN A 225 -20.67 -11.54 -27.09
C GLN A 225 -20.29 -10.16 -26.51
N ALA A 226 -21.20 -9.17 -26.56
CA ALA A 226 -21.01 -7.88 -25.92
C ALA A 226 -21.01 -7.99 -24.39
N GLU A 227 -21.98 -8.73 -23.83
CA GLU A 227 -22.08 -9.02 -22.39
C GLU A 227 -20.82 -9.74 -21.89
N ARG A 228 -20.38 -10.81 -22.58
CA ARG A 228 -19.14 -11.52 -22.22
C ARG A 228 -17.89 -10.62 -22.23
N ARG A 229 -17.82 -9.67 -23.17
CA ARG A 229 -16.73 -8.69 -23.22
C ARG A 229 -16.81 -7.73 -22.05
N SER A 230 -17.99 -7.17 -21.77
CA SER A 230 -18.23 -6.29 -20.63
C SER A 230 -17.88 -6.96 -19.29
N GLU A 231 -18.26 -8.23 -19.10
CA GLU A 231 -17.94 -9.01 -17.90
C GLU A 231 -16.43 -9.24 -17.76
N ALA A 232 -15.74 -9.59 -18.85
CA ALA A 232 -14.29 -9.77 -18.86
C ALA A 232 -13.57 -8.45 -18.53
N SER A 233 -13.99 -7.35 -19.15
CA SER A 233 -13.51 -6.00 -18.91
C SER A 233 -13.70 -5.56 -17.45
N GLN A 234 -14.87 -5.82 -16.86
CA GLN A 234 -15.13 -5.52 -15.46
C GLN A 234 -14.25 -6.34 -14.52
N LYS A 235 -14.02 -7.61 -14.86
CA LYS A 235 -13.13 -8.50 -14.10
C LYS A 235 -11.69 -8.01 -14.16
N ASP A 236 -11.21 -7.59 -15.32
CA ASP A 236 -9.84 -7.07 -15.47
C ASP A 236 -9.64 -5.74 -14.71
N ARG A 237 -10.66 -4.87 -14.70
CA ARG A 237 -10.70 -3.67 -13.84
C ARG A 237 -10.64 -4.02 -12.35
N GLN A 238 -11.38 -5.03 -11.92
CA GLN A 238 -11.35 -5.49 -10.53
C GLN A 238 -10.01 -6.14 -10.17
N ASP A 239 -9.43 -6.95 -11.07
CA ASP A 239 -8.14 -7.60 -10.88
C ASP A 239 -7.02 -6.56 -10.60
N TRP A 240 -7.14 -5.35 -11.18
CA TRP A 240 -6.23 -4.21 -10.93
C TRP A 240 -6.31 -3.70 -9.49
N VAL A 241 -7.53 -3.50 -8.98
CA VAL A 241 -7.74 -3.13 -7.57
C VAL A 241 -7.25 -4.25 -6.66
N ASP A 242 -7.57 -5.50 -6.97
CA ASP A 242 -7.17 -6.67 -6.19
C ASP A 242 -5.65 -6.82 -6.13
N PHE A 243 -4.93 -6.43 -7.19
CA PHE A 243 -3.47 -6.39 -7.20
C PHE A 243 -2.91 -5.46 -6.12
N TRP A 244 -3.47 -4.26 -5.99
CA TRP A 244 -3.05 -3.30 -4.97
C TRP A 244 -3.48 -3.73 -3.56
N VAL A 245 -4.67 -4.33 -3.41
CA VAL A 245 -5.10 -4.95 -2.14
C VAL A 245 -4.10 -6.02 -1.69
N ARG A 246 -3.66 -6.89 -2.61
CA ARG A 246 -2.61 -7.90 -2.32
C ARG A 246 -1.27 -7.25 -1.98
N ALA A 247 -0.87 -6.23 -2.72
CA ALA A 247 0.38 -5.52 -2.46
C ALA A 247 0.39 -4.89 -1.06
N LEU A 248 -0.73 -4.28 -0.65
CA LEU A 248 -0.94 -3.71 0.68
C LEU A 248 -0.94 -4.75 1.78
N ASN A 249 -1.75 -5.80 1.63
CA ASN A 249 -1.86 -6.87 2.62
C ASN A 249 -0.51 -7.55 2.86
N HIS A 250 0.32 -7.73 1.83
CA HIS A 250 1.63 -8.37 1.96
C HIS A 250 2.78 -7.41 2.30
N ALA A 251 2.53 -6.09 2.31
CA ALA A 251 3.55 -5.12 2.67
C ALA A 251 3.93 -5.29 4.17
N PRO A 252 5.21 -5.15 4.53
CA PRO A 252 5.63 -5.19 5.93
C PRO A 252 4.93 -4.11 6.75
N GLY A 253 4.17 -4.53 7.77
CA GLY A 253 3.36 -3.62 8.59
C GLY A 253 2.08 -3.13 7.91
N GLY A 254 1.72 -3.70 6.75
CA GLY A 254 0.50 -3.35 6.03
C GLY A 254 -0.78 -3.81 6.74
N PRO A 255 -1.90 -3.09 6.53
CA PRO A 255 -3.19 -3.43 7.12
C PRO A 255 -3.76 -4.70 6.48
N THR A 256 -4.80 -5.24 7.11
CA THR A 256 -5.71 -6.19 6.46
C THR A 256 -6.95 -5.42 6.03
N LEU A 257 -7.27 -5.47 4.74
CA LEU A 257 -8.47 -4.83 4.21
C LEU A 257 -9.62 -5.85 4.12
N PHE A 258 -10.82 -5.42 4.50
CA PHE A 258 -12.08 -6.08 4.17
C PHE A 258 -12.36 -5.84 2.69
N HIS A 259 -12.05 -6.83 1.87
CA HIS A 259 -12.19 -6.76 0.43
C HIS A 259 -13.04 -7.93 -0.09
N PRO A 260 -14.33 -7.71 -0.38
CA PRO A 260 -15.23 -8.80 -0.73
C PRO A 260 -14.75 -9.48 -2.02
N PRO A 261 -14.59 -10.82 -2.03
CA PRO A 261 -14.25 -11.54 -3.25
C PRO A 261 -15.32 -11.34 -4.34
N VAL A 262 -14.86 -11.38 -5.59
CA VAL A 262 -15.69 -11.28 -6.80
C VAL A 262 -16.89 -12.24 -6.67
N GLY A 263 -18.11 -11.68 -6.61
CA GLY A 263 -19.36 -12.42 -6.44
C GLY A 263 -20.14 -12.13 -5.14
N LEU A 264 -19.57 -11.43 -4.16
CA LEU A 264 -20.31 -10.91 -2.99
C LEU A 264 -20.95 -9.53 -3.24
N HIS A 265 -20.93 -9.05 -4.48
CA HIS A 265 -21.30 -7.67 -4.87
C HIS A 265 -22.79 -7.32 -4.81
N GLU A 266 -23.70 -8.23 -4.47
CA GLU A 266 -25.15 -7.96 -4.64
C GLU A 266 -25.89 -7.52 -3.37
N ARG A 267 -25.22 -7.39 -2.22
CA ARG A 267 -25.81 -6.76 -1.04
C ARG A 267 -24.85 -5.77 -0.41
N SER A 268 -24.88 -4.53 -0.92
CA SER A 268 -24.49 -3.28 -0.25
C SER A 268 -23.71 -3.47 1.05
N LEU A 269 -22.48 -3.97 0.98
CA LEU A 269 -21.55 -3.91 2.09
C LEU A 269 -21.14 -2.44 2.19
N SER A 270 -21.99 -1.66 2.86
CA SER A 270 -21.78 -0.24 3.04
C SER A 270 -20.52 -0.06 3.90
N LEU A 271 -19.47 0.45 3.26
CA LEU A 271 -18.27 0.96 3.93
C LEU A 271 -18.54 2.33 4.55
N ASP A 272 -19.80 2.71 4.80
CA ASP A 272 -20.16 3.94 5.51
C ASP A 272 -19.75 3.82 6.98
N VAL A 273 -18.46 4.08 7.20
CA VAL A 273 -17.84 4.09 8.51
C VAL A 273 -17.98 5.51 9.08
N PRO A 274 -18.51 5.66 10.31
CA PRO A 274 -18.62 6.96 10.95
C PRO A 274 -17.28 7.71 11.01
N LYS A 275 -17.35 9.04 10.88
CA LYS A 275 -16.18 9.94 10.86
C LYS A 275 -15.18 9.72 12.00
N TYR A 276 -15.67 9.33 13.18
CA TYR A 276 -14.81 8.97 14.29
C TYR A 276 -15.21 7.63 14.88
N LEU A 277 -14.20 6.81 15.14
CA LEU A 277 -14.31 5.57 15.87
C LEU A 277 -13.54 5.66 17.17
N PHE A 278 -14.08 5.07 18.22
CA PHE A 278 -13.54 5.08 19.57
C PHE A 278 -13.27 3.66 20.06
N ARG A 279 -12.20 3.49 20.83
CA ARG A 279 -11.88 2.23 21.51
C ARG A 279 -11.36 2.51 22.91
N THR A 280 -12.00 1.91 23.90
CA THR A 280 -11.53 1.91 25.28
C THR A 280 -10.59 0.74 25.51
N PHE A 281 -9.39 1.01 26.02
CA PHE A 281 -8.39 -0.02 26.30
C PHE A 281 -7.62 0.26 27.59
N ASP A 282 -6.94 -0.78 28.07
CA ASP A 282 -6.08 -0.77 29.24
C ASP A 282 -5.02 -1.88 29.12
N ALA A 283 -4.14 -2.02 30.11
CA ALA A 283 -3.02 -2.97 30.08
C ALA A 283 -3.40 -4.47 30.01
N VAL A 284 -4.69 -4.84 30.13
CA VAL A 284 -5.14 -6.24 29.93
C VAL A 284 -6.07 -6.41 28.75
N SER A 285 -6.31 -5.33 28.01
CA SER A 285 -7.05 -5.42 26.77
C SER A 285 -6.25 -6.26 25.78
N PRO A 286 -6.88 -7.21 25.09
CA PRO A 286 -6.18 -8.09 24.16
C PRO A 286 -5.59 -7.28 22.99
N GLY A 287 -4.49 -7.79 22.43
CA GLY A 287 -3.77 -7.14 21.33
C GLY A 287 -2.80 -6.06 21.79
N ARG A 288 -2.23 -5.33 20.81
CA ARG A 288 -1.32 -4.21 21.04
C ARG A 288 -2.18 -2.96 21.09
N ASN A 289 -2.10 -2.23 22.20
CA ASN A 289 -2.86 -1.01 22.37
C ASN A 289 -1.92 0.03 23.00
N ASP A 290 -1.18 0.74 22.17
CA ASP A 290 -0.30 1.83 22.59
C ASP A 290 -0.60 3.12 21.81
N ASP A 291 0.13 4.19 22.10
CA ASP A 291 -0.11 5.52 21.53
C ASP A 291 0.15 5.60 20.02
N SER A 292 0.83 4.60 19.43
CA SER A 292 1.16 4.57 18.01
C SER A 292 0.45 3.46 17.24
N ILE A 293 0.07 2.35 17.88
CA ILE A 293 -0.48 1.16 17.24
C ILE A 293 -1.61 0.54 18.07
N ILE A 294 -2.74 0.34 17.38
CA ILE A 294 -3.83 -0.53 17.82
C ILE A 294 -3.87 -1.75 16.89
N ALA A 295 -3.49 -2.93 17.39
CA ALA A 295 -3.45 -4.16 16.61
C ALA A 295 -4.04 -5.35 17.36
N SER A 296 -4.63 -6.28 16.62
CA SER A 296 -5.22 -7.51 17.16
C SER A 296 -4.16 -8.43 17.76
N ARG A 297 -4.60 -9.46 18.49
CA ARG A 297 -3.67 -10.39 19.14
C ARG A 297 -2.96 -11.29 18.13
N ALA A 298 -3.63 -11.64 17.03
CA ALA A 298 -3.00 -12.33 15.91
C ALA A 298 -1.83 -11.55 15.30
N SER A 299 -1.84 -10.21 15.37
CA SER A 299 -0.71 -9.39 14.92
C SER A 299 0.53 -9.46 15.84
N ILE A 300 0.38 -9.93 17.09
CA ILE A 300 1.50 -10.07 18.04
C ILE A 300 2.03 -11.50 18.07
N VAL A 301 1.11 -12.47 18.23
CA VAL A 301 1.44 -13.88 18.55
C VAL A 301 1.48 -14.73 17.28
N GLY A 302 0.86 -14.26 16.21
CA GLY A 302 0.71 -15.00 14.98
C GLY A 302 2.04 -15.28 14.26
N SER A 303 2.08 -16.38 13.50
CA SER A 303 3.09 -16.54 12.43
C SER A 303 2.90 -15.43 11.38
N GLU A 304 3.94 -15.15 10.59
CA GLU A 304 4.04 -14.04 9.62
C GLU A 304 2.82 -13.83 8.69
N ASN A 305 1.89 -14.79 8.57
CA ASN A 305 0.71 -14.72 7.71
C ASN A 305 -0.64 -14.87 8.43
N SER A 306 -0.66 -15.08 9.75
CA SER A 306 -1.90 -15.45 10.45
C SER A 306 -2.78 -14.26 10.82
N GLY A 307 -2.18 -13.07 10.99
CA GLY A 307 -2.88 -11.80 11.24
C GLY A 307 -3.42 -11.12 9.97
N GLN A 308 -2.83 -11.40 8.80
CA GLN A 308 -3.17 -10.78 7.51
C GLN A 308 -4.18 -11.60 6.72
N ARG A 309 -5.34 -11.89 7.32
CA ARG A 309 -6.41 -12.67 6.69
C ARG A 309 -7.71 -11.90 6.72
N ASP A 310 -8.18 -11.47 5.56
CA ASP A 310 -9.51 -10.91 5.43
C ASP A 310 -10.56 -11.97 5.74
N ILE A 311 -11.43 -11.70 6.72
CA ILE A 311 -12.52 -12.59 7.12
C ILE A 311 -13.47 -12.92 5.96
N LEU A 312 -13.62 -12.03 4.98
CA LEU A 312 -14.45 -12.24 3.80
C LEU A 312 -13.82 -13.24 2.82
N GLY A 313 -12.49 -13.40 2.84
CA GLY A 313 -11.75 -14.37 2.05
C GLY A 313 -11.56 -15.73 2.71
N VAL A 314 -11.95 -15.90 3.99
CA VAL A 314 -11.85 -17.17 4.72
C VAL A 314 -13.10 -18.04 4.46
N GLU A 315 -12.97 -19.36 4.57
CA GLU A 315 -14.10 -20.30 4.51
C GLU A 315 -15.25 -19.84 5.42
N LYS A 316 -16.47 -19.72 4.87
CA LYS A 316 -17.65 -19.14 5.54
C LYS A 316 -17.89 -19.70 6.95
N ARG A 317 -17.68 -21.00 7.17
CA ARG A 317 -17.83 -21.64 8.49
C ARG A 317 -16.78 -21.17 9.48
N ARG A 318 -15.54 -20.98 9.05
CA ARG A 318 -14.46 -20.44 9.90
C ARG A 318 -14.68 -18.96 10.16
N ALA A 319 -15.09 -18.18 9.14
CA ALA A 319 -15.44 -16.78 9.30
C ALA A 319 -16.58 -16.56 10.31
N ALA A 320 -17.69 -17.30 10.19
CA ALA A 320 -18.80 -17.24 11.14
C ALA A 320 -18.37 -17.56 12.58
N LYS A 321 -17.49 -18.57 12.77
CA LYS A 321 -16.90 -18.90 14.08
C LYS A 321 -16.01 -17.77 14.62
N LEU A 322 -15.14 -17.20 13.78
CA LEU A 322 -14.27 -16.09 14.18
C LEU A 322 -15.11 -14.88 14.63
N LEU A 323 -16.15 -14.53 13.87
CA LEU A 323 -17.04 -13.42 14.21
C LEU A 323 -17.82 -13.69 15.50
N HIS A 324 -18.38 -14.89 15.66
CA HIS A 324 -19.07 -15.28 16.89
C HIS A 324 -18.16 -15.18 18.12
N MET A 325 -16.95 -15.71 18.05
CA MET A 325 -15.98 -15.64 19.15
C MET A 325 -15.57 -14.20 19.47
N HIS A 326 -15.46 -13.35 18.45
CA HIS A 326 -15.11 -11.94 18.64
C HIS A 326 -16.22 -11.15 19.35
N LEU A 327 -17.49 -11.47 19.08
CA LEU A 327 -18.66 -10.81 19.66
C LEU A 327 -19.06 -11.40 21.03
N ASP A 328 -18.81 -12.70 21.27
CA ASP A 328 -19.14 -13.33 22.55
C ASP A 328 -18.11 -13.01 23.64
N LYS A 329 -18.52 -12.13 24.56
CA LYS A 329 -17.75 -11.71 25.73
C LYS A 329 -17.39 -12.86 26.70
N TYR A 330 -18.09 -13.99 26.67
CA TYR A 330 -17.74 -15.12 27.55
C TYR A 330 -16.56 -15.94 27.01
N VAL A 331 -16.26 -15.81 25.72
CA VAL A 331 -15.16 -16.49 25.02
C VAL A 331 -14.00 -15.53 24.73
N PHE A 332 -13.81 -14.49 25.57
CA PHE A 332 -12.56 -13.71 25.62
C PHE A 332 -11.32 -14.55 26.00
N GLY A 333 -11.42 -15.87 26.03
CA GLY A 333 -10.32 -16.77 25.66
C GLY A 333 -9.96 -16.51 24.20
N CYS A 334 -9.30 -15.37 23.98
CA CYS A 334 -8.78 -14.97 22.67
C CYS A 334 -8.03 -16.20 22.13
N GLU A 335 -8.43 -16.72 20.98
CA GLU A 335 -7.59 -17.67 20.23
C GLU A 335 -6.42 -16.87 19.65
N GLU A 336 -5.25 -17.48 19.47
CA GLU A 336 -4.06 -16.79 18.92
C GLU A 336 -4.31 -16.27 17.49
N GLN A 337 -5.46 -16.61 16.92
CA GLN A 337 -5.89 -16.35 15.56
C GLN A 337 -6.95 -15.24 15.44
N ASP A 338 -7.42 -14.63 16.52
CA ASP A 338 -8.34 -13.47 16.43
C ASP A 338 -7.58 -12.26 15.89
N ASN A 339 -7.85 -11.93 14.64
CA ASN A 339 -7.25 -10.80 13.94
C ASN A 339 -8.16 -9.57 13.85
N LEU A 340 -9.33 -9.59 14.50
CA LEU A 340 -10.29 -8.48 14.50
C LEU A 340 -10.06 -7.53 15.69
N MET A 341 -10.54 -6.30 15.54
CA MET A 341 -10.54 -5.27 16.58
C MET A 341 -11.87 -4.52 16.59
N SER A 342 -12.56 -4.54 17.74
CA SER A 342 -13.82 -3.81 17.89
C SER A 342 -13.58 -2.32 18.14
N TRP A 343 -14.46 -1.52 17.54
CA TRP A 343 -14.55 -0.06 17.67
C TRP A 343 -16.01 0.35 17.86
N THR A 344 -16.25 1.49 18.50
CA THR A 344 -17.60 2.07 18.64
C THR A 344 -17.66 3.44 17.98
N SER A 345 -18.80 3.80 17.40
CA SER A 345 -19.07 5.15 16.91
C SER A 345 -19.55 6.12 17.99
N SER A 346 -19.81 5.64 19.21
CA SER A 346 -20.34 6.45 20.31
C SER A 346 -19.26 6.73 21.36
N LEU A 347 -18.79 7.99 21.40
CA LEU A 347 -17.88 8.45 22.47
C LEU A 347 -18.51 8.27 23.86
N LEU A 348 -19.82 8.53 23.99
CA LEU A 348 -20.52 8.34 25.25
C LEU A 348 -20.46 6.88 25.72
N PHE A 349 -20.67 5.94 24.80
CA PHE A 349 -20.55 4.51 25.10
C PHE A 349 -19.11 4.15 25.52
N ALA A 350 -18.10 4.66 24.81
CA ALA A 350 -16.69 4.44 25.17
C ALA A 350 -16.36 4.95 26.59
N ILE A 351 -16.87 6.13 26.97
CA ILE A 351 -16.73 6.70 28.32
C ILE A 351 -17.46 5.87 29.36
N GLN A 352 -18.72 5.51 29.12
CA GLN A 352 -19.49 4.65 30.02
C GLN A 352 -18.79 3.30 30.25
N TYR A 353 -18.25 2.72 29.17
CA TYR A 353 -17.50 1.48 29.23
C TYR A 353 -16.17 1.62 29.98
N ALA A 354 -15.47 2.76 29.85
CA ALA A 354 -14.27 3.07 30.63
C ALA A 354 -14.58 3.16 32.13
N ILE A 355 -15.67 3.81 32.51
CA ILE A 355 -16.13 3.90 33.90
C ILE A 355 -16.50 2.50 34.43
N TRP A 356 -17.26 1.72 33.65
CA TRP A 356 -17.61 0.34 34.01
C TRP A 356 -16.37 -0.55 34.21
N ARG A 357 -15.35 -0.43 33.35
CA ARG A 357 -14.08 -1.15 33.50
C ARG A 357 -13.31 -0.72 34.73
N SER A 358 -13.25 0.58 35.04
CA SER A 358 -12.62 1.09 36.25
C SER A 358 -13.26 0.49 37.50
N TYR A 359 -14.59 0.48 37.56
CA TYR A 359 -15.35 -0.04 38.68
C TYR A 359 -15.20 -1.56 38.85
N ASN A 360 -15.43 -2.34 37.79
CA ASN A 360 -15.44 -3.81 37.90
C ASN A 360 -14.04 -4.43 37.99
N ASN A 361 -13.02 -3.81 37.40
CA ASN A 361 -11.65 -4.34 37.44
C ASN A 361 -10.82 -3.73 38.57
N GLY A 362 -11.41 -2.86 39.40
CA GLY A 362 -10.71 -2.15 40.49
C GLY A 362 -9.56 -1.27 39.99
N ARG A 363 -9.65 -0.75 38.77
CA ARG A 363 -8.56 -0.01 38.11
C ARG A 363 -8.68 1.47 38.31
N SER A 364 -7.54 2.11 38.57
CA SER A 364 -7.44 3.56 38.47
C SER A 364 -7.84 4.02 37.07
N THR A 365 -8.64 5.08 37.00
CA THR A 365 -9.04 5.73 35.75
C THR A 365 -7.84 6.20 34.93
N SER A 366 -6.72 6.52 35.58
CA SER A 366 -5.45 6.88 34.92
C SER A 366 -4.77 5.74 34.16
N LYS A 367 -5.31 4.52 34.22
CA LYS A 367 -4.81 3.33 33.50
C LYS A 367 -5.74 2.88 32.37
N ILE A 368 -6.82 3.63 32.12
CA ILE A 368 -7.80 3.36 31.06
C ILE A 368 -7.73 4.50 30.05
N ASN A 369 -7.49 4.14 28.80
CA ASN A 369 -7.35 5.07 27.70
C ASN A 369 -8.53 4.93 26.74
N ILE A 370 -8.88 6.01 26.05
CA ILE A 370 -9.82 6.02 24.94
C ILE A 370 -9.07 6.51 23.71
N CYS A 371 -8.88 5.63 22.73
CA CYS A 371 -8.37 5.98 21.41
C CYS A 371 -9.51 6.52 20.56
N ALA A 372 -9.26 7.57 19.79
CA ALA A 372 -10.15 8.08 18.76
C ALA A 372 -9.40 8.08 17.42
N VAL A 373 -9.99 7.49 16.39
CA VAL A 373 -9.41 7.45 15.04
C VAL A 373 -10.39 8.07 14.04
N ASP A 374 -9.82 8.65 12.99
CA ASP A 374 -10.54 9.14 11.81
C ASP A 374 -10.34 8.12 10.68
N PRO A 375 -11.34 7.27 10.37
CA PRO A 375 -11.21 6.20 9.38
C PRO A 375 -10.89 6.71 7.97
N CYS A 376 -11.19 7.97 7.66
CA CYS A 376 -10.84 8.58 6.36
C CYS A 376 -9.34 8.77 6.16
N LYS A 377 -8.53 8.60 7.22
CA LYS A 377 -7.05 8.65 7.15
C LYS A 377 -6.41 7.27 6.97
N PHE A 378 -7.23 6.24 6.77
CA PHE A 378 -6.79 4.87 6.58
C PHE A 378 -7.26 4.36 5.22
N PRO A 379 -6.57 3.39 4.62
CA PRO A 379 -7.01 2.76 3.38
C PRO A 379 -8.47 2.29 3.45
N LEU A 380 -9.19 2.50 2.35
CA LEU A 380 -10.57 2.02 2.21
C LEU A 380 -10.63 0.52 2.49
N GLY A 381 -11.66 0.10 3.23
CA GLY A 381 -11.80 -1.30 3.64
C GLY A 381 -11.00 -1.70 4.87
N GLN A 382 -10.20 -0.84 5.51
CA GLN A 382 -9.56 -1.22 6.79
C GLN A 382 -10.56 -1.32 7.96
N PHE A 383 -11.68 -0.61 7.86
CA PHE A 383 -12.76 -0.65 8.83
C PHE A 383 -14.05 -1.11 8.15
N MET A 384 -14.85 -1.89 8.87
CA MET A 384 -16.13 -2.38 8.39
C MET A 384 -17.15 -2.35 9.52
N ARG A 385 -18.41 -2.08 9.17
CA ARG A 385 -19.52 -2.22 10.11
C ARG A 385 -19.77 -3.70 10.40
N ASP A 386 -20.13 -3.97 11.63
CA ASP A 386 -20.52 -5.30 12.13
C ASP A 386 -21.80 -5.83 11.48
N VAL A 387 -22.84 -4.99 11.31
CA VAL A 387 -24.14 -5.43 10.78
C VAL A 387 -24.04 -6.09 9.39
N PRO A 388 -23.41 -5.49 8.36
CA PRO A 388 -23.27 -6.15 7.06
C PRO A 388 -22.46 -7.46 7.14
N LEU A 389 -21.49 -7.52 8.06
CA LEU A 389 -20.67 -8.72 8.28
C LEU A 389 -21.49 -9.84 8.92
N LEU A 390 -22.35 -9.51 9.89
CA LEU A 390 -23.29 -10.42 10.52
C LEU A 390 -24.30 -10.96 9.51
N GLU A 391 -24.90 -10.09 8.70
CA GLU A 391 -25.83 -10.48 7.63
C GLU A 391 -25.17 -11.44 6.63
N THR A 392 -23.93 -11.17 6.25
CA THR A 392 -23.16 -12.01 5.30
C THR A 392 -22.99 -13.44 5.81
N PHE A 393 -22.76 -13.62 7.11
CA PHE A 393 -22.51 -14.94 7.70
C PHE A 393 -23.72 -15.55 8.41
N HIS A 394 -24.86 -14.86 8.47
CA HIS A 394 -26.06 -15.29 9.19
C HIS A 394 -26.52 -16.70 8.79
N ALA A 395 -26.73 -16.95 7.50
CA ALA A 395 -27.17 -18.25 6.99
C ALA A 395 -26.17 -19.38 7.31
N THR A 396 -24.89 -19.05 7.44
CA THR A 396 -23.86 -20.04 7.85
C THR A 396 -23.91 -20.28 9.36
N ALA A 397 -24.15 -19.24 10.16
CA ALA A 397 -24.30 -19.35 11.61
C ALA A 397 -25.53 -20.19 11.99
N GLU A 398 -26.67 -20.01 11.32
CA GLU A 398 -27.88 -20.82 11.52
C GLU A 398 -27.60 -22.33 11.31
N GLN A 399 -26.84 -22.67 10.27
CA GLN A 399 -26.47 -24.06 9.97
C GLN A 399 -25.55 -24.69 11.04
N LEU A 400 -24.85 -23.88 11.83
CA LEU A 400 -23.91 -24.35 12.84
C LEU A 400 -24.54 -24.50 14.25
N GLY A 401 -25.76 -23.99 14.48
CA GLY A 401 -26.58 -24.24 15.67
C GLY A 401 -26.42 -23.25 16.85
N ASN A 402 -27.14 -23.58 17.93
CA ASN A 402 -27.72 -22.68 18.94
C ASN A 402 -26.82 -21.69 19.74
N PRO A 403 -25.49 -21.89 19.95
CA PRO A 403 -24.68 -20.82 20.57
C PRO A 403 -24.47 -19.64 19.62
N MET A 404 -24.33 -19.91 18.32
CA MET A 404 -23.99 -18.90 17.31
C MET A 404 -25.21 -18.07 16.91
N GLU A 405 -26.36 -18.72 16.74
CA GLU A 405 -27.61 -18.09 16.28
C GLU A 405 -28.05 -16.90 17.16
N ASN A 406 -27.91 -17.01 18.49
CA ASN A 406 -28.39 -16.00 19.42
C ASN A 406 -27.65 -14.64 19.36
N ILE A 407 -26.40 -14.62 18.91
CA ILE A 407 -25.62 -13.37 18.78
C ILE A 407 -25.96 -12.67 17.45
N PHE A 408 -26.18 -13.44 16.39
CA PHE A 408 -26.55 -12.92 15.08
C PHE A 408 -28.00 -12.41 15.03
N LEU A 409 -28.87 -12.89 15.94
CA LEU A 409 -30.26 -12.43 16.09
C LEU A 409 -30.44 -11.23 17.03
N ARG A 410 -29.45 -10.86 17.84
CA ARG A 410 -29.56 -9.77 18.83
C ARG A 410 -29.10 -8.41 18.33
N GLU A 411 -28.31 -8.40 17.26
CA GLU A 411 -27.62 -7.22 16.71
C GLU A 411 -28.17 -6.80 15.33
N CYS A 412 -29.05 -7.63 14.73
CA CYS A 412 -29.93 -7.27 13.62
C CYS A 412 -31.29 -6.83 14.17
#